data_AF-A0A7K1U6S4-F1
#
_entry.id   AF-A0A7K1U6S4-F1
#
_cell.length_a   1.000
_cell.length_b   1.000
_cell.length_c   1.000
_cell.angle_alpha   90.00
_cell.angle_beta   90.00
_cell.angle_gamma   90.00
#
_symmetry.space_group_name_H-M   'P 1'
#
loop_
_entity.id
_entity.type
_entity.pdbx_description
1 polymer ?
#
loop_
_entity_poly.entity_id
_entity_poly.type
_entity_poly.pdbx_seq_one_letter_code
_entity_poly.pdbx_strand_id
1 'polypeptide(L)'
;MPYIKPLLFAFILLVTTNVFAQMTELPGVIRLHRRHHIFKLVSIPDCPKMYNLPAGSTTTVTHEKKITNGKTEIKVESIIPPSSGAVTISISSDKEYKIPIPAENNERATLYLDEKDKTKLYINYFIMSQIRLLPGTTLREYTQTYNCKDSTTAPTYADMKTLTDTVFYAYRKVMPDTRETTQAWFKHSDGIEVLNSSGAVAYYLVNRYNNAKYILELDNRYYVPYTSSSFHLSALVIPIKVRFGFTRNGMKVKDDVSAAVNVGLYGGIKTSRYHITNRAGTYINNVSSSWRLGPFINLSAVTVDSVTSTVGKIPMKKEDKQTIAALSTGVGFMYEVKGAQIGAFAGWDFGMGSDASNWNYHKRFWLGLGLGYKISDLFAPKE
;
A
#
# COMPACT_ATOMS: atom_id res chain seq x y z
N MET A 1 -18.75 12.73 -42.53
CA MET A 1 -18.34 13.22 -41.19
C MET A 1 -17.14 12.41 -40.66
N PRO A 2 -15.88 12.81 -40.93
CA PRO A 2 -14.69 12.03 -40.53
C PRO A 2 -14.05 12.44 -39.20
N TYR A 3 -14.45 13.57 -38.59
CA TYR A 3 -13.75 14.15 -37.42
C TYR A 3 -14.31 13.77 -36.03
N ILE A 4 -15.42 13.02 -35.96
CA ILE A 4 -16.05 12.67 -34.66
C ILE A 4 -15.33 11.49 -33.98
N LYS A 5 -14.64 10.63 -34.73
CA LYS A 5 -13.98 9.42 -34.20
C LYS A 5 -12.77 9.69 -33.28
N PRO A 6 -11.83 10.61 -33.57
CA PRO A 6 -10.69 10.85 -32.68
C PRO A 6 -11.09 11.56 -31.38
N LEU A 7 -12.10 12.46 -31.42
CA LEU A 7 -12.53 13.21 -30.25
C LEU A 7 -13.25 12.32 -29.23
N LEU A 8 -14.10 11.39 -29.69
CA LEU A 8 -14.78 10.42 -28.83
C LEU A 8 -13.77 9.44 -28.20
N PHE A 9 -12.71 9.09 -28.93
CA PHE A 9 -11.64 8.22 -28.41
C PHE A 9 -10.81 8.92 -27.32
N ALA A 10 -10.47 10.19 -27.52
CA ALA A 10 -9.81 11.01 -26.50
C ALA A 10 -10.69 11.20 -25.25
N PHE A 11 -12.00 11.41 -25.44
CA PHE A 11 -12.95 11.58 -24.33
C PHE A 11 -13.14 10.30 -23.50
N ILE A 12 -13.21 9.11 -24.14
CA ILE A 12 -13.27 7.83 -23.42
C ILE A 12 -11.96 7.55 -22.65
N LEU A 13 -10.80 7.93 -23.21
CA LEU A 13 -9.51 7.87 -22.52
C LEU A 13 -9.42 8.81 -21.32
N LEU A 14 -10.03 10.00 -21.39
CA LEU A 14 -10.04 10.99 -20.29
C LEU A 14 -11.04 10.67 -19.18
N VAL A 15 -12.18 10.03 -19.49
CA VAL A 15 -13.21 9.70 -18.48
C VAL A 15 -12.85 8.44 -17.69
N THR A 16 -12.06 7.53 -18.27
CA THR A 16 -11.65 6.28 -17.61
C THR A 16 -10.51 6.43 -16.60
N THR A 17 -9.79 7.57 -16.57
CA THR A 17 -8.65 7.75 -15.65
C THR A 17 -9.04 8.06 -14.20
N ASN A 18 -10.28 8.49 -13.92
CA ASN A 18 -10.64 8.97 -12.58
C ASN A 18 -11.71 8.14 -11.85
N VAL A 19 -12.58 7.40 -12.54
CA VAL A 19 -13.78 6.80 -11.90
C VAL A 19 -13.70 5.29 -11.68
N PHE A 20 -12.93 4.53 -12.48
CA PHE A 20 -12.90 3.06 -12.40
C PHE A 20 -11.57 2.44 -11.94
N ALA A 21 -10.53 3.24 -11.70
CA ALA A 21 -9.28 2.75 -11.12
C ALA A 21 -9.36 2.76 -9.57
N GLN A 22 -10.37 2.10 -8.99
CA GLN A 22 -10.33 1.80 -7.56
C GLN A 22 -9.26 0.72 -7.34
N MET A 23 -8.03 1.14 -7.09
CA MET A 23 -6.96 0.26 -6.64
C MET A 23 -7.15 0.00 -5.16
N THR A 24 -7.48 -1.24 -4.80
CA THR A 24 -7.31 -1.69 -3.41
C THR A 24 -5.84 -2.06 -3.24
N GLU A 25 -5.04 -1.16 -2.69
CA GLU A 25 -3.67 -1.45 -2.31
C GLU A 25 -3.66 -2.28 -1.03
N LEU A 26 -3.04 -3.46 -1.07
CA LEU A 26 -2.73 -4.16 0.16
C LEU A 26 -1.57 -3.43 0.85
N PRO A 27 -1.58 -3.33 2.18
CA PRO A 27 -0.54 -2.63 2.91
C PRO A 27 0.83 -3.23 2.59
N GLY A 28 1.81 -2.34 2.38
CA GLY A 28 3.17 -2.73 2.01
C GLY A 28 3.86 -3.51 3.13
N VAL A 29 4.46 -4.65 2.80
CA VAL A 29 5.10 -5.55 3.77
C VAL A 29 6.62 -5.39 3.74
N ILE A 30 7.21 -5.28 4.92
CA ILE A 30 8.64 -5.30 5.19
C ILE A 30 9.05 -6.48 6.05
N ARG A 31 10.35 -6.78 6.03
CA ARG A 31 11.02 -7.58 7.05
C ARG A 31 11.85 -6.66 7.94
N LEU A 32 11.64 -6.75 9.24
CA LEU A 32 12.39 -6.01 10.23
C LEU A 32 13.71 -6.73 10.53
N HIS A 33 14.74 -5.92 10.78
CA HIS A 33 16.09 -6.35 11.11
C HIS A 33 16.50 -5.63 12.39
N ARG A 34 17.39 -6.22 13.20
CA ARG A 34 17.91 -5.61 14.44
C ARG A 34 18.45 -4.18 14.32
N ARG A 35 18.92 -3.79 13.14
CA ARG A 35 19.41 -2.43 12.86
C ARG A 35 18.31 -1.37 12.70
N HIS A 36 17.05 -1.77 12.64
CA HIS A 36 15.95 -0.82 12.51
C HIS A 36 15.61 -0.20 13.87
N HIS A 37 15.57 1.12 13.90
CA HIS A 37 15.23 1.90 15.09
C HIS A 37 13.72 2.05 15.18
N ILE A 38 13.09 1.25 16.04
CA ILE A 38 11.65 1.23 16.23
C ILE A 38 11.32 1.91 17.56
N PHE A 39 10.31 2.76 17.55
CA PHE A 39 9.85 3.45 18.74
C PHE A 39 8.36 3.28 18.93
N LYS A 40 7.92 3.09 20.18
CA LYS A 40 6.54 3.35 20.56
C LYS A 40 6.39 4.84 20.86
N LEU A 41 5.45 5.49 20.18
CA LEU A 41 4.99 6.83 20.49
C LEU A 41 3.97 6.79 21.62
N VAL A 42 4.25 7.55 22.66
CA VAL A 42 3.34 7.75 23.80
C VAL A 42 3.11 9.25 23.95
N SER A 43 1.87 9.68 23.82
CA SER A 43 1.48 11.05 24.18
C SER A 43 1.03 11.06 25.63
N ILE A 44 1.73 11.82 26.46
CA ILE A 44 1.38 12.02 27.87
C ILE A 44 0.78 13.42 27.98
N PRO A 45 -0.52 13.54 28.30
CA PRO A 45 -1.14 14.84 28.48
C PRO A 45 -0.58 15.53 29.71
N ASP A 46 -0.66 16.86 29.69
CA ASP A 46 -0.46 17.69 30.87
C ASP A 46 0.89 17.55 31.59
N CYS A 47 1.98 17.42 30.83
CA CYS A 47 3.31 17.36 31.43
C CYS A 47 3.84 18.74 31.83
N PRO A 48 4.22 18.95 33.10
CA PRO A 48 4.76 20.21 33.55
C PRO A 48 6.14 20.44 32.92
N LYS A 49 6.28 21.57 32.23
CA LYS A 49 7.54 22.07 31.71
C LYS A 49 7.91 23.34 32.46
N MET A 50 9.05 23.29 33.13
CA MET A 50 9.57 24.41 33.92
C MET A 50 10.29 25.39 33.00
N TYR A 51 9.94 26.66 33.11
CA TYR A 51 10.62 27.75 32.43
C TYR A 51 11.19 28.70 33.47
N ASN A 52 12.51 28.87 33.43
CA ASN A 52 13.22 29.82 34.28
C ASN A 52 13.28 31.15 33.53
N LEU A 53 12.50 32.12 34.00
CA LEU A 53 12.50 33.47 33.45
C LEU A 53 13.58 34.32 34.16
N PRO A 54 14.51 34.94 33.43
CA PRO A 54 15.53 35.80 34.04
C PRO A 54 14.89 37.03 34.71
N ALA A 55 15.55 37.55 35.75
CA ALA A 55 15.06 38.75 36.44
C ALA A 55 14.92 39.92 35.45
N GLY A 56 13.79 40.63 35.52
CA GLY A 56 13.47 41.74 34.62
C GLY A 56 12.87 41.37 33.26
N SER A 57 12.63 40.09 32.96
CA SER A 57 11.99 39.68 31.70
C SER A 57 10.47 39.84 31.74
N THR A 58 9.87 40.63 30.86
CA THR A 58 8.41 40.63 30.63
C THR A 58 8.03 39.47 29.68
N THR A 59 7.38 38.40 30.15
CA THR A 59 7.04 37.22 29.32
C THR A 59 5.72 36.57 29.77
N THR A 60 4.63 36.56 28.98
CA THR A 60 3.34 35.88 29.38
C THR A 60 3.35 34.54 28.77
N VAL A 61 2.83 33.60 29.53
CA VAL A 61 2.38 32.36 28.98
C VAL A 61 0.85 32.38 28.89
N THR A 62 0.33 32.47 27.67
CA THR A 62 -1.09 32.18 27.40
C THR A 62 -1.12 30.87 26.65
N HIS A 63 -2.02 29.97 27.05
CA HIS A 63 -2.10 28.63 26.49
C HIS A 63 -3.04 28.63 25.28
N GLU A 64 -2.53 28.95 24.09
CA GLU A 64 -3.29 28.74 22.85
C GLU A 64 -2.71 27.55 22.08
N LYS A 65 -3.42 26.42 22.11
CA LYS A 65 -3.02 25.19 21.40
C LYS A 65 -3.45 25.30 19.94
N LYS A 66 -2.60 25.87 19.09
CA LYS A 66 -2.79 25.84 17.64
C LYS A 66 -1.88 24.77 17.02
N ILE A 67 -2.50 23.74 16.42
CA ILE A 67 -1.77 22.71 15.67
C ILE A 67 -1.68 23.19 14.22
N THR A 68 -0.51 23.61 13.77
CA THR A 68 -0.25 23.97 12.36
C THR A 68 0.92 23.13 11.87
N ASN A 69 0.72 22.32 10.82
CA ASN A 69 1.74 21.43 10.22
C ASN A 69 2.48 20.52 11.22
N GLY A 70 1.78 19.92 12.19
CA GLY A 70 2.37 18.96 13.14
C GLY A 70 3.28 19.56 14.20
N LYS A 71 3.50 20.89 14.19
CA LYS A 71 4.19 21.61 15.27
C LYS A 71 3.15 22.27 16.17
N THR A 72 3.31 22.08 17.48
CA THR A 72 2.60 22.87 18.48
C THR A 72 3.26 24.24 18.55
N GLU A 73 2.61 25.25 17.99
CA GLU A 73 3.03 26.64 18.20
C GLU A 73 2.47 27.10 19.54
N ILE A 74 3.37 27.41 20.47
CA ILE A 74 3.02 28.05 21.75
C ILE A 74 3.18 29.56 21.53
N LYS A 75 2.08 30.29 21.47
CA LYS A 75 2.12 31.76 21.39
C LYS A 75 2.26 32.36 22.80
N VAL A 76 3.23 33.26 22.99
CA VAL A 76 3.67 33.80 24.29
C VAL A 76 3.43 35.34 24.28
N GLU A 77 2.59 35.91 25.15
CA GLU A 77 2.21 37.37 25.11
C GLU A 77 2.13 38.11 26.48
N SER A 78 3.28 38.46 27.12
CA SER A 78 3.67 39.36 28.31
C SER A 78 3.15 39.33 29.82
N ILE A 79 3.73 38.55 30.76
CA ILE A 79 3.51 38.62 32.22
C ILE A 79 4.66 39.47 32.73
N ILE A 80 4.34 40.45 33.57
CA ILE A 80 5.31 41.34 34.21
C ILE A 80 5.71 40.68 35.54
N PRO A 81 6.92 40.08 35.65
CA PRO A 81 7.38 39.60 36.95
C PRO A 81 7.63 40.80 37.89
N PRO A 82 7.46 40.62 39.20
CA PRO A 82 7.85 41.64 40.17
C PRO A 82 9.35 41.95 40.04
N SER A 83 9.72 43.20 40.31
CA SER A 83 11.00 43.85 40.00
C SER A 83 12.26 43.26 40.65
N SER A 84 12.18 42.13 41.37
CA SER A 84 13.38 41.48 41.91
C SER A 84 13.20 39.96 42.08
N GLY A 85 13.80 39.19 41.17
CA GLY A 85 13.93 37.73 41.28
C GLY A 85 13.69 36.97 39.98
N ALA A 86 14.42 35.88 39.78
CA ALA A 86 14.09 34.91 38.73
C ALA A 86 12.79 34.19 39.12
N VAL A 87 11.85 34.06 38.18
CA VAL A 87 10.59 33.36 38.40
C VAL A 87 10.61 32.05 37.63
N THR A 88 10.28 30.96 38.30
CA THR A 88 10.06 29.67 37.64
C THR A 88 8.56 29.46 37.45
N ILE A 89 8.13 29.29 36.21
CA ILE A 89 6.73 28.96 35.88
C ILE A 89 6.64 27.52 35.36
N SER A 90 5.58 26.82 35.77
CA SER A 90 5.27 25.47 35.28
C SER A 90 4.12 25.57 34.28
N ILE A 91 4.38 25.15 33.05
CA ILE A 91 3.37 25.11 31.99
C ILE A 91 3.04 23.66 31.68
N SER A 92 1.77 23.30 31.72
CA SER A 92 1.30 21.95 31.40
C SER A 92 1.19 21.77 29.89
N SER A 93 1.93 20.85 29.29
CA SER A 93 1.84 20.58 27.84
C SER A 93 1.90 19.10 27.55
N ASP A 94 1.16 18.63 26.55
CA ASP A 94 1.29 17.27 26.05
C ASP A 94 2.73 17.00 25.62
N LYS A 95 3.31 15.89 26.08
CA LYS A 95 4.66 15.48 25.71
C LYS A 95 4.62 14.13 25.00
N GLU A 96 5.13 14.11 23.77
CA GLU A 96 5.32 12.87 23.01
C GLU A 96 6.67 12.24 23.39
N TYR A 97 6.64 10.99 23.82
CA TYR A 97 7.82 10.18 24.13
C TYR A 97 8.04 9.10 23.09
N LYS A 98 9.30 8.89 22.72
CA LYS A 98 9.76 7.81 21.86
C LYS A 98 10.42 6.75 22.72
N ILE A 99 9.73 5.64 22.91
CA ILE A 99 10.24 4.52 23.71
C ILE A 99 10.90 3.51 22.77
N PRO A 100 12.21 3.25 22.89
CA PRO A 100 12.91 2.36 21.98
C PRO A 100 12.42 0.92 22.16
N ILE A 101 12.03 0.29 21.05
CA ILE A 101 11.62 -1.11 21.00
C ILE A 101 12.63 -1.85 20.13
N PRO A 102 13.42 -2.78 20.70
CA PRO A 102 14.39 -3.53 19.91
C PRO A 102 13.67 -4.34 18.83
N ALA A 103 14.07 -4.15 17.58
CA ALA A 103 13.54 -4.91 16.46
C ALA A 103 13.97 -6.39 16.60
N GLU A 104 12.99 -7.29 16.58
CA GLU A 104 13.28 -8.72 16.47
C GLU A 104 13.70 -9.05 15.04
N ASN A 105 14.63 -10.00 14.89
CA ASN A 105 15.12 -10.39 13.57
C ASN A 105 14.03 -11.14 12.79
N ASN A 106 13.81 -10.72 11.55
CA ASN A 106 12.96 -11.39 10.55
C ASN A 106 11.45 -11.33 10.81
N GLU A 107 10.97 -10.47 11.71
CA GLU A 107 9.52 -10.23 11.84
C GLU A 107 8.99 -9.48 10.61
N ARG A 108 7.78 -9.84 10.17
CA ARG A 108 7.08 -9.15 9.08
C ARG A 108 6.25 -8.01 9.66
N ALA A 109 6.29 -6.85 9.04
CA ALA A 109 5.44 -5.72 9.39
C ALA A 109 4.89 -5.05 8.14
N THR A 110 3.78 -4.35 8.29
CA THR A 110 3.30 -3.39 7.30
C THR A 110 3.85 -2.00 7.61
N LEU A 111 4.14 -1.25 6.55
CA LEU A 111 4.53 0.15 6.63
C LEU A 111 3.40 1.05 6.17
N TYR A 112 3.27 2.18 6.85
CA TYR A 112 2.38 3.26 6.48
C TYR A 112 3.11 4.60 6.64
N LEU A 113 3.33 5.30 5.53
CA LEU A 113 3.86 6.66 5.55
C LEU A 113 2.69 7.61 5.82
N ASP A 114 2.84 8.53 6.78
CA ASP A 114 1.86 9.58 6.99
C ASP A 114 1.97 10.63 5.88
N GLU A 115 0.97 10.67 5.00
CA GLU A 115 0.95 11.57 3.86
C GLU A 115 0.79 13.05 4.27
N LYS A 116 0.23 13.32 5.46
CA LYS A 116 0.12 14.68 6.01
C LYS A 116 1.40 15.09 6.73
N ASP A 117 1.97 14.16 7.50
CA ASP A 117 3.22 14.33 8.23
C ASP A 117 4.29 13.36 7.70
N LYS A 118 4.94 13.76 6.60
CA LYS A 118 6.02 12.97 5.97
C LYS A 118 7.25 12.76 6.87
N THR A 119 7.22 13.15 8.15
CA THR A 119 8.27 12.84 9.12
C THR A 119 8.00 11.58 9.94
N LYS A 120 6.82 10.96 9.79
CA LYS A 120 6.43 9.76 10.52
C LYS A 120 6.21 8.57 9.58
N LEU A 121 6.97 7.51 9.81
CA LEU A 121 6.81 6.22 9.14
C LEU A 121 6.26 5.22 10.16
N TYR A 122 4.96 5.00 10.12
CA TYR A 122 4.30 4.06 11.01
C TYR A 122 4.56 2.63 10.59
N ILE A 123 4.67 1.76 11.60
CA ILE A 123 4.79 0.32 11.40
C ILE A 123 3.68 -0.39 12.16
N ASN A 124 3.14 -1.43 11.54
CA ASN A 124 2.21 -2.33 12.20
C ASN A 124 2.69 -3.75 11.93
N TYR A 125 3.10 -4.48 12.95
CA TYR A 125 3.59 -5.84 12.70
C TYR A 125 2.45 -6.70 12.20
N PHE A 126 2.76 -7.67 11.34
CA PHE A 126 1.75 -8.44 10.65
C PHE A 126 0.79 -9.08 11.66
N ILE A 127 -0.49 -8.79 11.49
CA ILE A 127 -1.59 -9.24 12.33
C ILE A 127 -1.49 -10.76 12.46
N MET A 128 -1.23 -11.23 13.68
CA MET A 128 -1.13 -12.65 13.99
C MET A 128 -2.47 -13.35 13.75
N SER A 129 -2.45 -14.68 13.66
CA SER A 129 -3.67 -15.49 13.66
C SER A 129 -4.60 -15.05 14.80
N GLN A 130 -5.87 -14.82 14.49
CA GLN A 130 -6.86 -14.48 15.51
C GLN A 130 -6.91 -15.58 16.57
N ILE A 131 -6.81 -15.18 17.83
CA ILE A 131 -6.96 -16.08 18.97
C ILE A 131 -8.43 -16.07 19.36
N ARG A 132 -9.02 -17.27 19.34
CA ARG A 132 -10.40 -17.51 19.74
C ARG A 132 -10.47 -17.76 21.24
N LEU A 133 -11.21 -16.93 21.95
CA LEU A 133 -11.59 -17.16 23.34
C LEU A 133 -13.05 -17.62 23.40
N LEU A 134 -13.33 -18.63 24.20
CA LEU A 134 -14.67 -19.22 24.34
C LEU A 134 -15.47 -18.55 25.47
N PRO A 135 -16.82 -18.66 25.45
CA PRO A 135 -17.66 -18.29 26.58
C PRO A 135 -17.16 -18.93 27.88
N GLY A 136 -17.29 -18.20 29.00
CA GLY A 136 -16.80 -18.61 30.31
C GLY A 136 -15.33 -18.27 30.57
N THR A 137 -14.57 -17.79 29.58
CA THR A 137 -13.20 -17.30 29.80
C THR A 137 -13.22 -16.02 30.61
N THR A 138 -12.51 -15.98 31.74
CA THR A 138 -12.32 -14.77 32.54
C THR A 138 -11.05 -14.05 32.08
N LEU A 139 -11.17 -12.74 31.87
CA LEU A 139 -10.07 -11.90 31.44
C LEU A 139 -10.06 -10.55 32.15
N ARG A 140 -8.93 -9.87 32.09
CA ARG A 140 -8.73 -8.52 32.61
C ARG A 140 -7.85 -7.71 31.66
N GLU A 141 -8.36 -6.59 31.17
CA GLU A 141 -7.60 -5.71 30.29
C GLU A 141 -6.64 -4.84 31.12
N TYR A 142 -5.47 -4.55 30.57
CA TYR A 142 -4.51 -3.64 31.19
C TYR A 142 -3.94 -2.65 30.16
N THR A 143 -3.75 -1.41 30.60
CA THR A 143 -3.15 -0.34 29.80
C THR A 143 -1.87 0.13 30.48
N GLN A 144 -0.79 0.26 29.71
CA GLN A 144 0.45 0.81 30.24
C GLN A 144 0.30 2.32 30.41
N THR A 145 0.57 2.80 31.61
CA THR A 145 0.58 4.22 31.94
C THR A 145 2.01 4.74 32.00
N TYR A 146 2.17 6.02 31.68
CA TYR A 146 3.47 6.67 31.62
C TYR A 146 3.40 8.00 32.35
N ASN A 147 4.47 8.36 33.03
CA ASN A 147 4.59 9.66 33.67
C ASN A 147 5.46 10.62 32.83
N CYS A 148 5.46 11.90 33.21
CA CYS A 148 6.21 12.96 32.55
C CYS A 148 7.73 12.89 32.72
N LYS A 149 8.26 11.77 33.22
CA LYS A 149 9.70 11.48 33.34
C LYS A 149 10.07 10.21 32.58
N ASP A 150 9.42 9.93 31.44
CA ASP A 150 9.64 8.75 30.57
C ASP A 150 9.59 7.34 31.20
N SER A 151 9.33 7.25 32.51
CA SER A 151 9.21 5.97 33.19
C SER A 151 7.79 5.41 33.09
N THR A 152 7.70 4.11 32.76
CA THR A 152 6.46 3.33 32.90
C THR A 152 6.04 3.33 34.35
N THR A 153 4.78 3.68 34.60
CA THR A 153 4.13 3.48 35.90
C THR A 153 3.45 2.11 35.92
N ALA A 154 2.90 1.72 37.08
CA ALA A 154 2.14 0.48 37.18
C ALA A 154 0.99 0.48 36.16
N PRO A 155 0.74 -0.63 35.43
CA PRO A 155 -0.37 -0.70 34.49
C PRO A 155 -1.69 -0.50 35.23
N THR A 156 -2.61 0.19 34.58
CA THR A 156 -3.99 0.32 35.06
C THR A 156 -4.80 -0.85 34.53
N TYR A 157 -5.51 -1.54 35.42
CA TYR A 157 -6.35 -2.68 35.08
C TYR A 157 -7.82 -2.26 35.01
N ALA A 158 -8.52 -2.77 34.01
CA ALA A 158 -9.98 -2.75 33.97
C ALA A 158 -10.55 -3.78 34.97
N ASP A 159 -11.85 -3.70 35.21
CA ASP A 159 -12.56 -4.72 35.97
C ASP A 159 -12.48 -6.09 35.28
N MET A 160 -12.47 -7.15 36.08
CA MET A 160 -12.52 -8.51 35.54
C MET A 160 -13.83 -8.75 34.81
N LYS A 161 -13.74 -9.40 33.65
CA LYS A 161 -14.90 -9.75 32.82
C LYS A 161 -14.85 -11.22 32.44
N THR A 162 -15.97 -11.91 32.60
CA THR A 162 -16.17 -13.25 32.03
C THR A 162 -16.89 -13.12 30.70
N LEU A 163 -16.36 -13.75 29.66
CA LEU A 163 -16.95 -13.70 28.34
C LEU A 163 -18.28 -14.46 28.29
N THR A 164 -19.33 -13.81 27.80
CA THR A 164 -20.63 -14.45 27.50
C THR A 164 -20.64 -15.14 26.15
N ASP A 165 -19.79 -14.68 25.23
CA ASP A 165 -19.75 -15.11 23.83
C ASP A 165 -18.33 -15.45 23.40
N THR A 166 -18.20 -16.11 22.24
CA THR A 166 -16.89 -16.33 21.62
C THR A 166 -16.35 -14.99 21.09
N VAL A 167 -15.13 -14.63 21.45
CA VAL A 167 -14.45 -13.41 20.98
C VAL A 167 -13.14 -13.76 20.27
N PHE A 168 -12.81 -13.00 19.23
CA PHE A 168 -11.58 -13.15 18.47
C PHE A 168 -10.66 -11.95 18.69
N TYR A 169 -9.45 -12.19 19.18
CA TYR A 169 -8.43 -11.16 19.36
C TYR A 169 -7.28 -11.37 18.39
N ALA A 170 -6.88 -10.30 17.70
CA ALA A 170 -5.73 -10.33 16.81
C ALA A 170 -4.42 -9.97 17.56
N TYR A 171 -4.20 -10.60 18.71
CA TYR A 171 -3.11 -10.32 19.66
C TYR A 171 -2.06 -11.44 19.67
N ARG A 172 -0.88 -11.17 20.22
CA ARG A 172 0.15 -12.20 20.46
C ARG A 172 -0.15 -12.92 21.77
N LYS A 173 -0.25 -14.26 21.74
CA LYS A 173 -0.30 -15.08 22.95
C LYS A 173 1.10 -15.16 23.56
N VAL A 174 1.23 -14.79 24.83
CA VAL A 174 2.49 -14.86 25.58
C VAL A 174 2.23 -15.62 26.88
N MET A 175 3.03 -16.66 27.15
CA MET A 175 2.92 -17.39 28.41
C MET A 175 3.62 -16.63 29.54
N PRO A 176 3.10 -16.71 30.79
CA PRO A 176 3.80 -16.17 31.95
C PRO A 176 5.19 -16.80 32.10
N ASP A 177 6.09 -16.07 32.77
CA ASP A 177 7.46 -16.52 33.11
C ASP A 177 8.34 -16.94 31.92
N THR A 178 7.98 -16.51 30.71
CA THR A 178 8.82 -16.70 29.52
C THR A 178 9.78 -15.53 29.31
N ARG A 179 10.84 -15.75 28.51
CA ARG A 179 11.74 -14.65 28.10
C ARG A 179 10.98 -13.49 27.44
N GLU A 180 9.85 -13.74 26.78
CA GLU A 180 9.03 -12.70 26.14
C GLU A 180 8.50 -11.66 27.13
N THR A 181 8.06 -12.06 28.33
CA THR A 181 7.53 -11.12 29.34
C THR A 181 8.59 -10.16 29.87
N THR A 182 9.87 -10.50 29.71
CA THR A 182 11.00 -9.64 30.09
C THR A 182 11.39 -8.63 29.01
N GLN A 183 10.91 -8.80 27.77
CA GLN A 183 11.30 -7.95 26.64
C GLN A 183 10.66 -6.56 26.72
N ALA A 184 11.37 -5.56 26.19
CA ALA A 184 10.92 -4.16 26.21
C ALA A 184 9.55 -3.99 25.53
N TRP A 185 9.30 -4.64 24.40
CA TRP A 185 8.01 -4.54 23.72
C TRP A 185 6.86 -5.01 24.60
N PHE A 186 7.04 -6.07 25.40
CA PHE A 186 5.99 -6.59 26.28
C PHE A 186 5.67 -5.59 27.38
N LYS A 187 6.71 -5.08 28.05
CA LYS A 187 6.59 -4.10 29.14
C LYS A 187 5.91 -2.80 28.70
N HIS A 188 6.05 -2.43 27.44
CA HIS A 188 5.45 -1.23 26.89
C HIS A 188 4.17 -1.49 26.09
N SER A 189 3.65 -2.71 26.04
CA SER A 189 2.41 -3.02 25.30
C SER A 189 1.19 -3.06 26.22
N ASP A 190 0.07 -2.58 25.68
CA ASP A 190 -1.24 -2.77 26.28
C ASP A 190 -1.67 -4.23 26.05
N GLY A 191 -2.59 -4.79 26.84
CA GLY A 191 -2.96 -6.19 26.66
C GLY A 191 -4.10 -6.68 27.53
N ILE A 192 -4.25 -8.00 27.55
CA ILE A 192 -5.28 -8.72 28.28
C ILE A 192 -4.63 -9.86 29.03
N GLU A 193 -4.90 -9.97 30.31
CA GLU A 193 -4.62 -11.17 31.10
C GLU A 193 -5.79 -12.13 30.94
N VAL A 194 -5.51 -13.35 30.48
CA VAL A 194 -6.50 -14.44 30.49
C VAL A 194 -6.25 -15.27 31.74
N LEU A 195 -7.28 -15.40 32.57
CA LEU A 195 -7.18 -16.03 33.89
C LEU A 195 -7.67 -17.48 33.83
N ASN A 196 -7.07 -18.34 34.66
CA ASN A 196 -7.56 -19.69 34.90
C ASN A 196 -8.66 -19.68 35.98
N SER A 197 -9.19 -20.86 36.30
CA SER A 197 -10.23 -21.02 37.33
C SER A 197 -9.79 -20.64 38.75
N SER A 198 -8.47 -20.59 39.03
CA SER A 198 -7.95 -20.13 40.32
C SER A 198 -7.70 -18.61 40.36
N GLY A 199 -8.05 -17.88 39.30
CA GLY A 199 -7.79 -16.45 39.17
C GLY A 199 -6.33 -16.08 38.84
N ALA A 200 -5.46 -17.07 38.61
CA ALA A 200 -4.08 -16.83 38.20
C ALA A 200 -3.99 -16.59 36.68
N VAL A 201 -3.00 -15.82 36.24
CA VAL A 201 -2.79 -15.54 34.82
C VAL A 201 -2.34 -16.81 34.11
N ALA A 202 -3.18 -17.30 33.19
CA ALA A 202 -2.85 -18.44 32.35
C ALA A 202 -1.95 -18.03 31.17
N TYR A 203 -2.26 -16.88 30.55
CA TYR A 203 -1.46 -16.26 29.48
C TYR A 203 -1.88 -14.81 29.26
N TYR A 204 -1.02 -14.06 28.57
CA TYR A 204 -1.31 -12.72 28.10
C TYR A 204 -1.70 -12.75 26.63
N LEU A 205 -2.67 -11.92 26.27
CA LEU A 205 -2.91 -11.49 24.91
C LEU A 205 -2.41 -10.07 24.78
N VAL A 206 -1.24 -9.90 24.19
CA VAL A 206 -0.58 -8.60 24.14
C VAL A 206 -0.96 -7.90 22.85
N ASN A 207 -1.53 -6.71 23.00
CA ASN A 207 -1.74 -5.79 21.90
C ASN A 207 -0.41 -5.14 21.52
N ARG A 208 0.46 -5.93 20.93
CA ARG A 208 1.76 -5.42 20.51
C ARG A 208 1.60 -4.39 19.38
N TYR A 209 0.46 -4.31 18.67
CA TYR A 209 0.44 -3.71 17.31
C TYR A 209 -0.82 -2.96 16.84
N ASN A 210 -1.93 -2.95 17.59
CA ASN A 210 -3.13 -2.23 17.16
C ASN A 210 -3.03 -0.73 17.49
N ASN A 211 -3.47 0.13 16.55
CA ASN A 211 -3.56 1.60 16.63
C ASN A 211 -2.30 2.46 16.34
N ALA A 212 -1.43 2.07 15.40
CA ALA A 212 -0.41 2.96 14.81
C ALA A 212 0.52 3.69 15.81
N LYS A 213 0.76 3.11 16.99
CA LYS A 213 1.63 3.72 18.01
C LYS A 213 3.12 3.46 17.76
N TYR A 214 3.51 2.76 16.70
CA TYR A 214 4.92 2.45 16.44
C TYR A 214 5.41 3.17 15.20
N ILE A 215 6.58 3.78 15.31
CA ILE A 215 7.29 4.39 14.19
C ILE A 215 8.62 3.68 13.94
N LEU A 216 9.03 3.68 12.69
CA LEU A 216 10.36 3.30 12.24
C LEU A 216 11.11 4.57 11.87
N GLU A 217 12.23 4.81 12.55
CA GLU A 217 13.15 5.88 12.15
C GLU A 217 14.26 5.32 11.28
N LEU A 218 14.50 6.02 10.18
CA LEU A 218 15.60 5.72 9.27
C LEU A 218 16.64 6.83 9.41
N ASP A 219 17.92 6.47 9.39
CA ASP A 219 18.99 7.46 9.27
C ASP A 219 18.84 8.27 7.97
N ASN A 220 19.40 9.48 7.95
CA ASN A 220 19.38 10.31 6.75
C ASN A 220 20.02 9.58 5.56
N ARG A 221 19.35 9.59 4.40
CA ARG A 221 19.67 8.86 3.17
C ARG A 221 19.58 7.34 3.26
N TYR A 222 19.25 6.79 4.42
CA TYR A 222 18.93 5.38 4.54
C TYR A 222 17.54 5.10 3.98
N TYR A 223 17.35 3.88 3.46
CA TYR A 223 16.09 3.47 2.88
C TYR A 223 15.64 2.09 3.38
N VAL A 224 14.33 1.90 3.42
CA VAL A 224 13.72 0.60 3.71
C VAL A 224 12.98 0.09 2.47
N PRO A 225 13.39 -1.07 1.90
CA PRO A 225 12.65 -1.70 0.82
C PRO A 225 11.37 -2.35 1.36
N TYR A 226 10.27 -2.22 0.62
CA TYR A 226 9.04 -2.93 0.92
C TYR A 226 8.33 -3.38 -0.35
N THR A 227 7.50 -4.41 -0.22
CA THR A 227 6.67 -4.91 -1.32
C THR A 227 5.21 -4.70 -1.00
N SER A 228 4.44 -4.10 -1.90
CA SER A 228 2.98 -4.07 -1.83
C SER A 228 2.41 -4.77 -3.06
N SER A 229 1.28 -5.44 -2.85
CA SER A 229 0.48 -6.04 -3.91
C SER A 229 -0.87 -5.34 -3.96
N SER A 230 -1.41 -5.14 -5.15
CA SER A 230 -2.70 -4.50 -5.36
C SER A 230 -3.44 -5.14 -6.53
N PHE A 231 -4.77 -5.02 -6.52
CA PHE A 231 -5.55 -5.28 -7.72
C PHE A 231 -5.51 -4.04 -8.62
N HIS A 232 -5.22 -4.24 -9.90
CA HIS A 232 -5.00 -3.17 -10.85
C HIS A 232 -5.84 -3.39 -12.10
N LEU A 233 -6.62 -2.38 -12.49
CA LEU A 233 -7.39 -2.35 -13.74
C LEU A 233 -6.92 -1.16 -14.58
N SER A 234 -6.55 -1.40 -15.85
CA SER A 234 -6.06 -0.34 -16.75
C SER A 234 -6.41 -0.61 -18.21
N ALA A 235 -6.32 0.44 -19.02
CA ALA A 235 -6.29 0.28 -20.48
C ALA A 235 -5.00 -0.44 -20.93
N LEU A 236 -5.10 -1.18 -22.03
CA LEU A 236 -4.00 -1.94 -22.62
C LEU A 236 -3.95 -1.74 -24.13
N VAL A 237 -2.74 -1.58 -24.66
CA VAL A 237 -2.42 -1.63 -26.09
C VAL A 237 -1.32 -2.66 -26.30
N ILE A 238 -1.51 -3.55 -27.27
CA ILE A 238 -0.61 -4.64 -27.65
C ILE A 238 -0.13 -4.37 -29.08
N PRO A 239 0.82 -3.45 -29.29
CA PRO A 239 1.20 -2.98 -30.62
C PRO A 239 1.69 -4.09 -31.54
N ILE A 240 2.24 -5.20 -31.01
CA ILE A 240 2.77 -6.30 -31.82
C ILE A 240 2.08 -7.59 -31.41
N LYS A 241 1.49 -8.30 -32.39
CA LYS A 241 1.00 -9.67 -32.23
C LYS A 241 1.61 -10.56 -33.31
N VAL A 242 2.16 -11.69 -32.89
CA VAL A 242 2.68 -12.78 -33.71
C VAL A 242 1.71 -13.94 -33.63
N ARG A 243 1.18 -14.34 -34.79
CA ARG A 243 0.29 -15.49 -34.95
C ARG A 243 1.04 -16.56 -35.71
N PHE A 244 1.11 -17.74 -35.13
CA PHE A 244 1.85 -18.84 -35.74
C PHE A 244 1.05 -19.45 -36.89
N GLY A 245 1.75 -19.71 -37.98
CA GLY A 245 1.28 -20.43 -39.13
C GLY A 245 0.94 -21.88 -38.77
N PHE A 246 0.06 -22.47 -39.56
CA PHE A 246 -0.41 -23.84 -39.35
C PHE A 246 -0.88 -24.44 -40.67
N THR A 247 -1.00 -25.77 -40.70
CA THR A 247 -1.58 -26.48 -41.85
C THR A 247 -3.00 -26.92 -41.52
N ARG A 248 -3.96 -26.66 -42.42
CA ARG A 248 -5.34 -27.14 -42.32
C ARG A 248 -5.82 -27.54 -43.70
N ASN A 249 -6.39 -28.74 -43.82
CA ASN A 249 -6.89 -29.28 -45.10
C ASN A 249 -5.82 -29.27 -46.21
N GLY A 250 -4.57 -29.61 -45.89
CA GLY A 250 -3.46 -29.59 -46.85
C GLY A 250 -2.95 -28.19 -47.24
N MET A 251 -3.61 -27.12 -46.80
CA MET A 251 -3.19 -25.75 -47.07
C MET A 251 -2.34 -25.21 -45.91
N LYS A 252 -1.18 -24.63 -46.25
CA LYS A 252 -0.24 -24.02 -45.30
C LYS A 252 -0.56 -22.54 -45.13
N VAL A 253 -1.00 -22.15 -43.93
CA VAL A 253 -1.12 -20.76 -43.50
C VAL A 253 0.26 -20.32 -42.99
N LYS A 254 0.76 -19.19 -43.50
CA LYS A 254 2.05 -18.60 -43.08
C LYS A 254 1.93 -17.96 -41.69
N ASP A 255 3.04 -17.65 -41.04
CA ASP A 255 3.02 -16.81 -39.84
C ASP A 255 2.54 -15.38 -40.18
N ASP A 256 1.93 -14.69 -39.22
CA ASP A 256 1.52 -13.29 -39.33
C ASP A 256 2.08 -12.46 -38.18
N VAL A 257 2.68 -11.32 -38.53
CA VAL A 257 3.15 -10.32 -37.57
C VAL A 257 2.38 -9.04 -37.85
N SER A 258 1.43 -8.74 -36.97
CA SER A 258 0.58 -7.55 -37.13
C SER A 258 1.01 -6.47 -36.15
N ALA A 259 1.20 -5.26 -36.70
CA ALA A 259 1.33 -4.03 -35.92
C ALA A 259 0.03 -3.23 -36.02
N ALA A 260 -0.91 -3.48 -35.11
CA ALA A 260 -2.22 -2.85 -35.14
C ALA A 260 -2.57 -2.24 -33.78
N VAL A 261 -3.14 -1.03 -33.82
CA VAL A 261 -3.71 -0.41 -32.61
C VAL A 261 -4.89 -1.25 -32.16
N ASN A 262 -4.74 -1.84 -30.98
CA ASN A 262 -5.79 -2.59 -30.31
C ASN A 262 -5.95 -1.98 -28.92
N VAL A 263 -7.18 -1.73 -28.51
CA VAL A 263 -7.47 -1.07 -27.24
C VAL A 263 -8.33 -2.00 -26.42
N GLY A 264 -7.82 -2.33 -25.25
CA GLY A 264 -8.44 -3.27 -24.35
C GLY A 264 -8.38 -2.85 -22.89
N LEU A 265 -8.97 -3.70 -22.06
CA LEU A 265 -8.88 -3.66 -20.62
C LEU A 265 -7.97 -4.78 -20.14
N TYR A 266 -7.14 -4.48 -19.16
CA TYR A 266 -6.24 -5.40 -18.48
C TYR A 266 -6.44 -5.28 -16.98
N GLY A 267 -6.74 -6.40 -16.33
CA GLY A 267 -7.01 -6.45 -14.89
C GLY A 267 -6.18 -7.55 -14.26
N GLY A 268 -5.61 -7.33 -13.08
CA GLY A 268 -4.80 -8.36 -12.44
C GLY A 268 -4.13 -7.97 -11.14
N ILE A 269 -3.24 -8.84 -10.68
CA ILE A 269 -2.42 -8.61 -9.49
C ILE A 269 -1.18 -7.83 -9.91
N LYS A 270 -1.00 -6.64 -9.34
CA LYS A 270 0.22 -5.85 -9.40
C LYS A 270 1.02 -6.10 -8.14
N THR A 271 2.32 -6.37 -8.27
CA THR A 271 3.25 -6.37 -7.14
C THR A 271 4.36 -5.37 -7.42
N SER A 272 4.50 -4.41 -6.51
CA SER A 272 5.41 -3.29 -6.63
C SER A 272 6.45 -3.36 -5.51
N ARG A 273 7.71 -3.10 -5.88
CA ARG A 273 8.82 -2.88 -4.96
C ARG A 273 8.99 -1.38 -4.77
N TYR A 274 8.89 -0.95 -3.53
CA TYR A 274 9.03 0.43 -3.11
C TYR A 274 10.27 0.57 -2.22
N HIS A 275 10.77 1.80 -2.11
CA HIS A 275 11.77 2.19 -1.13
C HIS A 275 11.34 3.50 -0.48
N ILE A 276 11.17 3.48 0.84
CA ILE A 276 10.99 4.71 1.61
C ILE A 276 12.37 5.17 2.03
N THR A 277 12.74 6.39 1.64
CA THR A 277 14.04 7.00 1.96
C THR A 277 13.83 8.19 2.86
N ASN A 278 14.64 8.34 3.91
CA ASN A 278 14.70 9.59 4.67
C ASN A 278 15.60 10.60 3.95
N ARG A 279 15.06 11.78 3.61
CA ARG A 279 15.82 12.92 3.13
C ARG A 279 15.68 14.07 4.12
N ALA A 280 16.70 14.26 4.96
CA ALA A 280 16.79 15.34 5.94
C ALA A 280 15.56 15.46 6.88
N GLY A 281 15.01 14.32 7.30
CA GLY A 281 13.84 14.25 8.19
C GLY A 281 12.50 14.07 7.47
N THR A 282 12.48 14.13 6.13
CA THR A 282 11.29 13.88 5.33
C THR A 282 11.39 12.55 4.59
N TYR A 283 10.42 11.68 4.77
CA TYR A 283 10.32 10.41 4.07
C TYR A 283 9.73 10.60 2.67
N ILE A 284 10.38 9.97 1.69
CA ILE A 284 9.94 9.93 0.31
C ILE A 284 9.77 8.48 -0.11
N ASN A 285 8.57 8.15 -0.57
CA ASN A 285 8.25 6.83 -1.07
C ASN A 285 8.46 6.75 -2.58
N ASN A 286 9.38 5.90 -3.02
CA ASN A 286 9.70 5.75 -4.44
C ASN A 286 9.37 4.34 -4.94
N VAL A 287 8.73 4.25 -6.09
CA VAL A 287 8.51 2.97 -6.78
C VAL A 287 9.79 2.60 -7.54
N SER A 288 10.38 1.46 -7.21
CA SER A 288 11.57 0.97 -7.90
C SER A 288 11.21 0.20 -9.17
N SER A 289 10.32 -0.77 -9.02
CA SER A 289 9.87 -1.64 -10.10
C SER A 289 8.56 -2.28 -9.73
N SER A 290 7.71 -2.59 -10.70
CA SER A 290 6.52 -3.41 -10.47
C SER A 290 6.37 -4.46 -11.55
N TRP A 291 5.72 -5.57 -11.21
CA TRP A 291 5.24 -6.53 -12.19
C TRP A 291 3.75 -6.72 -12.03
N ARG A 292 3.07 -7.06 -13.12
CA ARG A 292 1.63 -7.31 -13.18
C ARG A 292 1.39 -8.60 -13.93
N LEU A 293 0.45 -9.38 -13.42
CA LEU A 293 -0.04 -10.58 -14.08
C LEU A 293 -1.57 -10.58 -14.02
N GLY A 294 -2.21 -10.80 -15.15
CA GLY A 294 -3.66 -10.84 -15.18
C GLY A 294 -4.27 -11.08 -16.55
N PRO A 295 -5.59 -11.34 -16.58
CA PRO A 295 -6.34 -11.41 -17.82
C PRO A 295 -6.43 -10.05 -18.54
N PHE A 296 -6.63 -10.11 -19.86
CA PHE A 296 -7.06 -8.96 -20.65
C PHE A 296 -8.20 -9.34 -21.58
N ILE A 297 -8.94 -8.31 -22.00
CA ILE A 297 -9.89 -8.34 -23.10
C ILE A 297 -9.63 -7.14 -23.98
N ASN A 298 -9.57 -7.32 -25.29
CA ASN A 298 -9.11 -6.29 -26.22
C ASN A 298 -9.90 -6.35 -27.52
N LEU A 299 -10.35 -5.19 -28.01
CA LEU A 299 -11.06 -5.08 -29.26
C LEU A 299 -10.13 -4.50 -30.33
N SER A 300 -10.12 -5.13 -31.49
CA SER A 300 -9.31 -4.71 -32.64
C SER A 300 -10.09 -4.81 -33.94
N ALA A 301 -9.65 -4.07 -34.94
CA ALA A 301 -10.12 -4.23 -36.31
C ALA A 301 -9.05 -5.00 -37.10
N VAL A 302 -9.47 -6.04 -37.83
CA VAL A 302 -8.58 -6.83 -38.69
C VAL A 302 -9.12 -6.85 -40.11
N THR A 303 -8.24 -6.66 -41.09
CA THR A 303 -8.60 -6.78 -42.51
C THR A 303 -8.42 -8.23 -42.94
N VAL A 304 -9.51 -8.82 -43.40
CA VAL A 304 -9.56 -10.13 -44.05
C VAL A 304 -9.48 -9.92 -45.55
N ASP A 305 -8.63 -10.70 -46.20
CA ASP A 305 -8.36 -10.69 -47.64
C ASP A 305 -8.09 -12.12 -48.13
N SER A 306 -7.76 -12.28 -49.42
CA SER A 306 -7.45 -13.59 -50.02
C SER A 306 -6.29 -14.34 -49.36
N VAL A 307 -5.34 -13.66 -48.73
CA VAL A 307 -4.17 -14.28 -48.07
C VAL A 307 -4.50 -14.71 -46.64
N THR A 308 -5.37 -13.96 -45.98
CA THR A 308 -5.79 -14.18 -44.59
C THR A 308 -7.08 -14.98 -44.46
N SER A 309 -7.64 -15.48 -45.56
CA SER A 309 -8.86 -16.32 -45.59
C SER A 309 -8.72 -17.67 -46.30
N THR A 310 -7.49 -18.08 -46.64
CA THR A 310 -7.19 -19.28 -47.42
C THR A 310 -7.80 -20.58 -46.87
N VAL A 311 -7.97 -20.70 -45.54
CA VAL A 311 -8.54 -21.90 -44.90
C VAL A 311 -9.98 -21.69 -44.41
N GLY A 312 -10.62 -20.59 -44.81
CA GLY A 312 -12.01 -20.28 -44.51
C GLY A 312 -13.00 -21.21 -45.21
N LYS A 313 -14.28 -21.16 -44.79
CA LYS A 313 -15.34 -21.92 -45.48
C LYS A 313 -15.56 -21.39 -46.90
N ILE A 314 -15.44 -20.08 -47.06
CA ILE A 314 -15.55 -19.37 -48.34
C ILE A 314 -14.33 -18.42 -48.41
N PRO A 315 -13.21 -18.85 -49.02
CA PRO A 315 -12.04 -17.98 -49.18
C PRO A 315 -12.39 -16.72 -49.98
N MET A 316 -11.85 -15.58 -49.58
CA MET A 316 -12.08 -14.31 -50.28
C MET A 316 -11.35 -14.30 -51.63
N LYS A 317 -11.95 -13.66 -52.65
CA LYS A 317 -11.28 -13.48 -53.94
C LYS A 317 -10.13 -12.47 -53.80
N LYS A 318 -9.20 -12.49 -54.76
CA LYS A 318 -7.95 -11.70 -54.71
C LYS A 318 -8.18 -10.19 -54.50
N GLU A 319 -9.30 -9.66 -54.99
CA GLU A 319 -9.64 -8.24 -54.90
C GLU A 319 -10.51 -7.87 -53.70
N ASP A 320 -11.10 -8.87 -53.03
CA ASP A 320 -12.03 -8.63 -51.94
C ASP A 320 -11.24 -8.34 -50.65
N LYS A 321 -11.63 -7.27 -49.95
CA LYS A 321 -11.13 -6.92 -48.62
C LYS A 321 -12.30 -6.58 -47.73
N GLN A 322 -12.29 -7.10 -46.52
CA GLN A 322 -13.32 -6.83 -45.52
C GLN A 322 -12.67 -6.60 -44.16
N THR A 323 -13.03 -5.51 -43.49
CA THR A 323 -12.61 -5.28 -42.11
C THR A 323 -13.65 -5.88 -41.18
N ILE A 324 -13.20 -6.81 -40.33
CA ILE A 324 -14.03 -7.38 -39.26
C ILE A 324 -13.55 -6.90 -37.89
N ALA A 325 -14.44 -6.91 -36.91
CA ALA A 325 -14.04 -6.76 -35.51
C ALA A 325 -13.45 -8.08 -35.00
N ALA A 326 -12.41 -7.99 -34.17
CA ALA A 326 -11.79 -9.13 -33.51
C ALA A 326 -11.66 -8.84 -32.01
N LEU A 327 -12.26 -9.71 -31.21
CA LEU A 327 -12.12 -9.74 -29.77
C LEU A 327 -10.94 -10.63 -29.40
N SER A 328 -9.92 -10.08 -28.75
CA SER A 328 -8.81 -10.84 -28.20
C SER A 328 -8.95 -10.97 -26.70
N THR A 329 -8.66 -12.15 -26.15
CA THR A 329 -8.57 -12.36 -24.71
C THR A 329 -7.40 -13.27 -24.38
N GLY A 330 -6.89 -13.19 -23.16
CA GLY A 330 -5.75 -13.97 -22.75
C GLY A 330 -5.17 -13.49 -21.43
N VAL A 331 -3.88 -13.80 -21.23
CA VAL A 331 -3.11 -13.40 -20.05
C VAL A 331 -1.93 -12.54 -20.46
N GLY A 332 -1.67 -11.50 -19.66
CA GLY A 332 -0.57 -10.57 -19.86
C GLY A 332 0.33 -10.51 -18.63
N PHE A 333 1.64 -10.56 -18.87
CA PHE A 333 2.65 -10.19 -17.90
C PHE A 333 3.20 -8.82 -18.28
N MET A 334 3.21 -7.87 -17.35
CA MET A 334 3.84 -6.56 -17.54
C MET A 334 4.91 -6.33 -16.49
N TYR A 335 6.03 -5.76 -16.89
CA TYR A 335 7.10 -5.30 -16.01
C TYR A 335 7.29 -3.81 -16.18
N GLU A 336 7.47 -3.09 -15.08
CA GLU A 336 7.57 -1.64 -15.04
C GLU A 336 8.78 -1.22 -14.22
N VAL A 337 9.60 -0.31 -14.76
CA VAL A 337 10.76 0.29 -14.09
C VAL A 337 10.79 1.78 -14.44
N LYS A 338 10.76 2.63 -13.41
CA LYS A 338 10.85 4.10 -13.55
C LYS A 338 9.89 4.66 -14.62
N GLY A 339 8.64 4.21 -14.61
CA GLY A 339 7.60 4.66 -15.55
C GLY A 339 7.63 3.96 -16.93
N ALA A 340 8.73 3.33 -17.33
CA ALA A 340 8.78 2.51 -18.54
C ALA A 340 8.15 1.13 -18.28
N GLN A 341 7.31 0.66 -19.20
CA GLN A 341 6.55 -0.59 -19.09
C GLN A 341 6.83 -1.46 -20.31
N ILE A 342 7.13 -2.74 -20.08
CA ILE A 342 7.29 -3.76 -21.11
C ILE A 342 6.34 -4.90 -20.76
N GLY A 343 5.60 -5.40 -21.73
CA GLY A 343 4.65 -6.50 -21.53
C GLY A 343 4.83 -7.62 -22.52
N ALA A 344 4.58 -8.84 -22.07
CA ALA A 344 4.43 -10.03 -22.88
C ALA A 344 3.00 -10.57 -22.71
N PHE A 345 2.37 -10.91 -23.82
CA PHE A 345 0.97 -11.30 -23.87
C PHE A 345 0.82 -12.61 -24.61
N ALA A 346 -0.08 -13.45 -24.12
CA ALA A 346 -0.47 -14.69 -24.77
C ALA A 346 -2.00 -14.75 -24.78
N GLY A 347 -2.59 -15.03 -25.92
CA GLY A 347 -4.05 -14.98 -26.04
C GLY A 347 -4.59 -15.66 -27.27
N TRP A 348 -5.91 -15.53 -27.43
CA TRP A 348 -6.68 -16.03 -28.55
C TRP A 348 -7.46 -14.89 -29.17
N ASP A 349 -7.58 -14.93 -30.50
CA ASP A 349 -8.41 -13.99 -31.25
C ASP A 349 -9.74 -14.62 -31.65
N PHE A 350 -10.83 -13.88 -31.49
CA PHE A 350 -12.18 -14.25 -31.85
C PHE A 350 -12.72 -13.20 -32.82
N GLY A 351 -12.63 -13.49 -34.12
CA GLY A 351 -13.33 -12.68 -35.13
C GLY A 351 -14.83 -12.64 -34.84
N MET A 352 -15.45 -11.49 -35.08
CA MET A 352 -16.88 -11.22 -34.89
C MET A 352 -17.54 -10.88 -36.24
N GLY A 353 -18.78 -11.34 -36.43
CA GLY A 353 -19.54 -11.16 -37.67
C GLY A 353 -19.70 -12.45 -38.48
N SER A 354 -20.51 -12.40 -39.54
CA SER A 354 -20.79 -13.52 -40.45
C SER A 354 -19.52 -14.11 -41.07
N ASP A 355 -18.58 -13.23 -41.43
CA ASP A 355 -17.38 -13.60 -42.18
C ASP A 355 -16.19 -13.93 -41.27
N ALA A 356 -16.36 -13.84 -39.95
CA ALA A 356 -15.29 -14.12 -38.99
C ALA A 356 -14.72 -15.54 -39.10
N SER A 357 -15.56 -16.50 -39.49
CA SER A 357 -15.13 -17.89 -39.67
C SER A 357 -14.20 -18.10 -40.88
N ASN A 358 -14.13 -17.13 -41.79
CA ASN A 358 -13.24 -17.16 -42.93
C ASN A 358 -11.84 -16.65 -42.58
N TRP A 359 -11.67 -15.90 -41.49
CA TRP A 359 -10.35 -15.42 -41.08
C TRP A 359 -9.48 -16.57 -40.56
N ASN A 360 -8.29 -16.75 -41.17
CA ASN A 360 -7.35 -17.82 -40.88
C ASN A 360 -6.99 -17.91 -39.37
N TYR A 361 -6.94 -16.77 -38.69
CA TYR A 361 -6.54 -16.70 -37.28
C TYR A 361 -7.72 -16.66 -36.29
N HIS A 362 -8.95 -16.87 -36.76
CA HIS A 362 -10.09 -17.03 -35.87
C HIS A 362 -9.89 -18.23 -34.92
N LYS A 363 -10.05 -17.98 -33.61
CA LYS A 363 -9.81 -18.91 -32.50
C LYS A 363 -8.37 -19.43 -32.43
N ARG A 364 -7.39 -18.68 -32.94
CA ARG A 364 -5.98 -19.07 -32.90
C ARG A 364 -5.22 -18.36 -31.79
N PHE A 365 -4.25 -19.09 -31.26
CA PHE A 365 -3.31 -18.61 -30.27
C PHE A 365 -2.32 -17.63 -30.91
N TRP A 366 -1.94 -16.61 -30.16
CA TRP A 366 -0.94 -15.63 -30.54
C TRP A 366 -0.10 -15.19 -29.35
N LEU A 367 1.11 -14.72 -29.64
CA LEU A 367 1.99 -14.05 -28.68
C LEU A 367 2.11 -12.58 -29.04
N GLY A 368 2.21 -11.71 -28.04
CA GLY A 368 2.34 -10.28 -28.29
C GLY A 368 3.30 -9.61 -27.33
N LEU A 369 3.79 -8.46 -27.78
CA LEU A 369 4.67 -7.59 -27.01
C LEU A 369 4.01 -6.22 -26.87
N GLY A 370 4.11 -5.67 -25.67
CA GLY A 370 3.66 -4.33 -25.34
C GLY A 370 4.77 -3.47 -24.80
N LEU A 371 4.72 -2.19 -25.15
CA LEU A 371 5.57 -1.14 -24.62
C LEU A 371 4.66 -0.01 -24.16
N GLY A 372 4.97 0.58 -23.01
CA GLY A 372 4.25 1.71 -22.46
C GLY A 372 5.18 2.63 -21.70
N TYR A 373 4.78 3.88 -21.53
CA TYR A 373 5.47 4.83 -20.67
C TYR A 373 4.44 5.64 -19.89
N LYS A 374 4.66 5.83 -18.60
CA LYS A 374 3.79 6.63 -17.74
C LYS A 374 4.02 8.12 -18.05
N ILE A 375 3.14 8.69 -18.86
CA ILE A 375 3.25 10.07 -19.33
C ILE A 375 3.15 11.09 -18.18
N SER A 376 2.45 10.76 -17.08
CA SER A 376 2.39 11.64 -15.91
C SER A 376 3.75 11.89 -15.26
N ASP A 377 4.71 10.98 -15.41
CA ASP A 377 6.07 11.18 -14.89
C ASP A 377 6.90 12.15 -15.76
N LEU A 378 6.50 12.41 -17.01
CA LEU A 378 7.15 13.41 -17.88
C LEU A 378 6.73 14.84 -17.53
N PHE A 379 5.50 15.02 -17.04
CA PHE A 379 4.92 16.32 -16.73
C PHE A 379 4.87 16.62 -15.23
N ALA A 380 5.27 15.68 -14.38
CA ALA A 380 5.42 15.95 -12.96
C ALA A 380 6.50 17.02 -12.76
N PRO A 381 6.22 18.11 -12.01
CA PRO A 381 7.24 19.08 -11.67
C PRO A 381 8.40 18.37 -10.97
N LYS A 382 9.62 18.60 -11.46
CA LYS A 382 10.83 18.14 -10.76
C LYS A 382 11.00 19.01 -9.53
N GLU A 383 10.66 18.47 -8.36
CA GLU A 383 11.00 19.06 -7.06
C GLU A 383 12.50 18.91 -6.75
#